data_AF-A0A7V7HAX6-F1
#
_entry.id   AF-A0A7V7HAX6-F1
#
_cell.length_a   1.000
_cell.length_b   1.000
_cell.length_c   1.000
_cell.angle_alpha   90.00
_cell.angle_beta   90.00
_cell.angle_gamma   90.00
#
_symmetry.space_group_name_H-M   'P 1'
#
loop_
_entity.id
_entity.type
_entity.pdbx_description
1 polymer ?
#
loop_
_entity_poly.entity_id
_entity_poly.type
_entity_poly.pdbx_seq_one_letter_code
_entity_poly.pdbx_strand_id
1 'polypeptide(L)'
;MYKCIKCGKLINIPSHNATCQECVLASSNERKEEIRWKEEKSMRIRSSYRRNEIILEIKDKIAKTSAWVEEEFSPLSEVEFRPKNYSSTDCYCNSRYLGSIYSEDLARTCQLASQINVPLFGFISLVSKQEKDRYGNDRYFVRVVYGTISKEKVFEFALESDADERKLEGKKRIEYANYLKYKMQVISHQKKVEKYRVTHCWKCNKSLSSHADIICPNCRWISCDCGGCGCNYPGY
;
A
#
# COMPACT_ATOMS: atom_id res chain seq x y z
N MET A 1 -3.46 53.43 13.01
CA MET A 1 -3.98 52.26 12.29
C MET A 1 -2.83 51.57 11.57
N TYR A 2 -2.71 50.25 11.68
CA TYR A 2 -1.63 49.48 11.06
C TYR A 2 -2.14 48.84 9.76
N LYS A 3 -1.26 48.54 8.81
CA LYS A 3 -1.61 47.85 7.56
C LYS A 3 -1.06 46.43 7.60
N CYS A 4 -1.85 45.46 7.17
CA CYS A 4 -1.42 44.08 6.98
C CYS A 4 -0.28 44.04 5.94
N ILE A 5 0.85 43.41 6.29
CA ILE A 5 2.00 43.30 5.39
C ILE A 5 1.67 42.55 4.09
N LYS A 6 0.77 41.55 4.15
CA LYS A 6 0.45 40.73 2.97
C LYS A 6 -0.57 41.37 2.03
N CYS A 7 -1.63 41.99 2.55
CA CYS A 7 -2.75 42.47 1.71
C CYS A 7 -3.05 43.96 1.85
N GLY A 8 -2.33 44.70 2.70
CA GLY A 8 -2.51 46.14 2.90
C GLY A 8 -3.75 46.56 3.70
N LYS A 9 -4.64 45.63 4.07
CA LYS A 9 -5.86 45.93 4.87
C LYS A 9 -5.52 46.55 6.23
N LEU A 10 -6.33 47.50 6.68
CA LEU A 10 -6.18 48.14 7.98
C LEU A 10 -6.50 47.15 9.11
N ILE A 11 -5.65 47.11 10.12
CA ILE A 11 -5.75 46.25 11.30
C ILE A 11 -5.67 47.10 12.56
N ASN A 12 -6.52 46.75 13.54
CA ASN A 12 -6.67 47.48 14.78
C ASN A 12 -5.62 47.13 15.84
N ILE A 13 -4.77 46.13 15.57
CA ILE A 13 -3.77 45.65 16.52
C ILE A 13 -2.40 46.25 16.17
N PRO A 14 -1.73 46.95 17.10
CA PRO A 14 -0.40 47.50 16.88
C PRO A 14 0.66 46.40 16.83
N SER A 15 1.18 46.14 15.63
CA SER A 15 2.39 45.33 15.44
C SER A 15 3.02 45.63 14.09
N HIS A 16 4.34 45.78 14.09
CA HIS A 16 5.13 46.01 12.88
C HIS A 16 5.12 44.82 11.92
N ASN A 17 4.72 43.63 12.38
CA ASN A 17 4.67 42.40 11.59
C ASN A 17 3.26 41.77 11.53
N ALA A 18 2.21 42.54 11.80
CA ALA A 18 0.87 41.95 11.85
C ALA A 18 0.33 41.59 10.45
N THR A 19 -0.01 40.31 10.29
CA THR A 19 -0.87 39.80 9.22
C THR A 19 -2.34 39.81 9.68
N CYS A 20 -3.26 40.20 8.79
CA CYS A 20 -4.69 40.12 9.09
C CYS A 20 -5.16 38.67 9.20
N GLN A 21 -6.27 38.46 9.91
CA GLN A 21 -6.84 37.13 10.16
C GLN A 21 -7.14 36.36 8.87
N GLU A 22 -7.64 37.03 7.83
CA GLU A 22 -7.88 36.41 6.52
C GLU A 22 -6.59 35.89 5.87
N CYS A 23 -5.50 36.66 5.91
CA CYS A 23 -4.22 36.22 5.36
C CYS A 23 -3.60 35.07 6.16
N VAL A 24 -3.85 35.02 7.46
CA VAL A 24 -3.46 33.88 8.31
C VAL A 24 -4.26 32.64 7.92
N LEU A 25 -5.57 32.76 7.76
CA LEU A 25 -6.44 31.66 7.33
C LEU A 25 -6.11 31.17 5.91
N ALA A 26 -5.82 32.07 4.98
CA ALA A 26 -5.39 31.73 3.61
C ALA A 26 -4.09 30.90 3.64
N SER A 27 -3.07 31.34 4.39
CA SER A 27 -1.82 30.57 4.52
C SER A 27 -2.01 29.20 5.21
N SER A 28 -2.99 29.08 6.10
CA SER A 28 -3.35 27.81 6.73
C SER A 28 -4.01 26.85 5.73
N ASN A 29 -4.90 27.36 4.87
CA ASN A 29 -5.55 26.56 3.83
C ASN A 29 -4.56 26.11 2.74
N GLU A 30 -3.69 27.00 2.26
CA GLU A 30 -2.62 26.65 1.32
C GLU A 30 -1.72 25.54 1.89
N ARG A 31 -1.32 25.66 3.17
CA ARG A 31 -0.53 24.62 3.85
C ARG A 31 -1.27 23.29 3.95
N LYS A 32 -2.59 23.32 4.21
CA LYS A 32 -3.42 22.09 4.25
C LYS A 32 -3.55 21.44 2.88
N GLU A 33 -3.70 22.22 1.82
CA GLU A 33 -3.75 21.69 0.45
C GLU A 33 -2.40 21.09 0.03
N GLU A 34 -1.29 21.74 0.38
CA GLU A 34 0.05 21.22 0.12
C GLU A 34 0.29 19.88 0.85
N ILE A 35 -0.14 19.76 2.11
CA ILE A 35 -0.08 18.50 2.87
C ILE A 35 -0.91 17.42 2.17
N ARG A 36 -2.16 17.73 1.79
CA ARG A 36 -3.06 16.79 1.11
C ARG A 36 -2.48 16.31 -0.22
N TRP A 37 -1.91 17.20 -1.02
CA TRP A 37 -1.25 16.85 -2.28
C TRP A 37 -0.03 15.94 -2.06
N LYS A 38 0.79 16.23 -1.05
CA LYS A 38 1.94 15.38 -0.67
C LYS A 38 1.48 13.97 -0.24
N GLU A 39 0.40 13.88 0.54
CA GLU A 39 -0.19 12.60 0.96
C GLU A 39 -0.74 11.81 -0.23
N GLU A 40 -1.48 12.45 -1.14
CA GLU A 40 -2.02 11.80 -2.34
C GLU A 40 -0.89 11.29 -3.26
N LYS A 41 0.14 12.10 -3.47
CA LYS A 41 1.32 11.70 -4.25
C LYS A 41 2.03 10.50 -3.60
N SER A 42 2.18 10.50 -2.27
CA SER A 42 2.72 9.39 -1.51
C SER A 42 1.87 8.12 -1.65
N MET A 43 0.53 8.23 -1.61
CA MET A 43 -0.38 7.11 -1.82
C MET A 43 -0.28 6.53 -3.24
N ARG A 44 -0.16 7.38 -4.27
CA ARG A 44 0.03 6.93 -5.67
C ARG A 44 1.35 6.17 -5.83
N ILE A 45 2.43 6.68 -5.24
CA ILE A 45 3.75 6.04 -5.24
C ILE A 45 3.69 4.67 -4.53
N ARG A 46 3.10 4.60 -3.32
CA ARG A 46 2.92 3.32 -2.58
C ARG A 46 2.07 2.32 -3.37
N SER A 47 1.00 2.79 -4.02
CA SER A 47 0.14 1.94 -4.85
C SER A 47 0.88 1.38 -6.06
N SER A 48 1.76 2.19 -6.67
CA SER A 48 2.63 1.75 -7.76
C SER A 48 3.65 0.71 -7.30
N TYR A 49 4.30 0.92 -6.14
CA TYR A 49 5.22 -0.06 -5.56
C TYR A 49 4.53 -1.38 -5.23
N ARG A 50 3.34 -1.34 -4.62
CA ARG A 50 2.57 -2.55 -4.32
C ARG A 50 2.16 -3.31 -5.57
N ARG A 51 1.78 -2.61 -6.66
CA ARG A 51 1.52 -3.27 -7.95
C ARG A 51 2.78 -3.96 -8.49
N ASN A 52 3.92 -3.29 -8.44
CA ASN A 52 5.19 -3.88 -8.90
C ASN A 52 5.61 -5.09 -8.06
N GLU A 53 5.39 -5.03 -6.74
CA GLU A 53 5.65 -6.14 -5.83
C GLU A 53 4.77 -7.36 -6.15
N ILE A 54 3.46 -7.14 -6.38
CA ILE A 54 2.54 -8.19 -6.82
C ILE A 54 2.97 -8.78 -8.17
N ILE A 55 3.38 -7.93 -9.13
CA ILE A 55 3.89 -8.40 -10.43
C ILE A 55 5.13 -9.27 -10.25
N LEU A 56 6.05 -8.90 -9.36
CA LEU A 56 7.25 -9.70 -9.06
C LEU A 56 6.90 -11.02 -8.37
N GLU A 57 5.97 -11.02 -7.42
CA GLU A 57 5.49 -12.24 -6.75
C GLU A 57 4.83 -13.19 -7.74
N ILE A 58 4.03 -12.68 -8.68
CA ILE A 58 3.43 -13.47 -9.77
C ILE A 58 4.54 -14.04 -10.66
N LYS A 59 5.53 -13.24 -11.05
CA LYS A 59 6.67 -13.72 -11.86
C LYS A 59 7.45 -14.83 -11.15
N ASP A 60 7.72 -14.68 -9.86
CA ASP A 60 8.41 -15.69 -9.04
C ASP A 60 7.60 -16.99 -8.92
N LYS A 61 6.29 -16.88 -8.70
CA LYS A 61 5.38 -18.04 -8.69
C LYS A 61 5.37 -18.74 -10.05
N ILE A 62 5.31 -18.00 -11.15
CA ILE A 62 5.38 -18.57 -12.51
C ILE A 62 6.72 -19.30 -12.71
N ALA A 63 7.83 -18.69 -12.34
CA ALA A 63 9.15 -19.31 -12.46
C ALA A 63 9.25 -20.63 -11.67
N LYS A 64 8.68 -20.67 -10.46
CA LYS A 64 8.64 -21.88 -9.62
C LYS A 64 7.71 -22.97 -10.16
N THR A 65 6.54 -22.59 -10.70
CA THR A 65 5.58 -23.55 -11.26
C THR A 65 6.02 -24.09 -12.61
N SER A 66 6.78 -23.31 -13.40
CA SER A 66 7.35 -23.78 -14.69
C SER A 66 8.37 -24.91 -14.56
N ALA A 67 8.74 -25.31 -13.34
CA ALA A 67 9.54 -26.49 -13.06
C ALA A 67 8.71 -27.78 -12.86
N TRP A 68 7.37 -27.72 -12.90
CA TRP A 68 6.50 -28.88 -12.67
C TRP A 68 5.69 -29.25 -13.93
N VAL A 69 6.08 -30.41 -14.49
CA VAL A 69 5.29 -31.37 -15.28
C VAL A 69 4.80 -30.88 -16.65
N GLU A 70 5.63 -31.12 -17.67
CA GLU A 70 5.17 -31.48 -19.01
C GLU A 70 4.41 -32.82 -18.91
N GLU A 71 3.17 -32.81 -18.46
CA GLU A 71 2.24 -33.88 -18.81
C GLU A 71 1.74 -33.54 -20.21
N GLU A 72 2.18 -34.33 -21.19
CA GLU A 72 1.69 -34.28 -22.57
C GLU A 72 0.16 -34.46 -22.58
N PHE A 73 -0.56 -33.35 -22.59
CA PHE A 73 -1.93 -33.37 -23.08
C PHE A 73 -1.86 -33.44 -24.60
N SER A 74 -2.26 -34.59 -25.16
CA SER A 74 -2.41 -34.78 -26.60
C SER A 74 -3.22 -33.60 -27.19
N PRO A 75 -2.70 -32.92 -28.23
CA PRO A 75 -3.43 -31.84 -28.86
C PRO A 75 -4.71 -32.41 -29.47
N LEU A 76 -5.86 -31.91 -29.04
CA LEU A 76 -7.09 -32.05 -29.83
C LEU A 76 -6.82 -31.37 -31.17
N SER A 77 -6.87 -32.16 -32.23
CA SER A 77 -6.58 -31.82 -33.63
C SER A 77 -6.96 -30.40 -34.02
N GLU A 78 -6.03 -29.68 -34.65
CA GLU A 78 -6.31 -28.43 -35.37
C GLU A 78 -7.40 -28.67 -36.42
N VAL A 79 -8.56 -28.04 -36.23
CA VAL A 79 -9.62 -28.03 -37.24
C VAL A 79 -9.75 -26.60 -37.77
N GLU A 80 -9.24 -26.36 -38.97
CA GLU A 80 -9.47 -25.11 -39.70
C GLU A 80 -10.94 -25.04 -40.15
N PHE A 81 -11.68 -24.01 -39.74
CA PHE A 81 -13.02 -23.72 -40.27
C PHE A 81 -13.16 -22.25 -40.66
N ARG A 82 -13.74 -22.00 -41.83
CA ARG A 82 -14.08 -20.66 -42.33
C ARG A 82 -15.48 -20.22 -41.87
N PRO A 83 -15.70 -18.93 -41.56
CA PRO A 83 -16.86 -18.49 -40.79
C PRO A 83 -18.13 -18.26 -41.64
N LYS A 84 -19.30 -18.45 -41.00
CA LYS A 84 -20.59 -17.87 -41.40
C LYS A 84 -21.21 -17.13 -40.21
N ASN A 85 -21.64 -15.91 -40.46
CA ASN A 85 -22.08 -14.90 -39.49
C ASN A 85 -23.31 -15.33 -38.69
N TYR A 86 -23.24 -15.23 -37.35
CA TYR A 86 -24.43 -15.16 -36.49
C TYR A 86 -24.20 -14.21 -35.30
N SER A 87 -25.26 -13.48 -34.95
CA SER A 87 -25.37 -12.58 -33.80
C SER A 87 -26.10 -13.25 -32.63
N SER A 88 -25.66 -12.97 -31.40
CA SER A 88 -26.44 -12.55 -30.21
C SER A 88 -25.73 -13.02 -28.92
N THR A 89 -25.28 -12.09 -28.09
CA THR A 89 -25.88 -11.62 -26.81
C THR A 89 -25.84 -12.61 -25.65
N ASP A 90 -25.17 -12.13 -24.59
CA ASP A 90 -25.32 -12.39 -23.16
C ASP A 90 -24.68 -13.64 -22.54
N CYS A 91 -23.35 -13.55 -22.38
CA CYS A 91 -22.63 -14.15 -21.26
C CYS A 91 -22.18 -13.04 -20.29
N TYR A 92 -22.55 -13.16 -19.01
CA TYR A 92 -22.10 -12.26 -17.93
C TYR A 92 -20.62 -12.53 -17.59
N CYS A 93 -19.72 -12.11 -18.48
CA CYS A 93 -18.32 -11.92 -18.15
C CYS A 93 -18.18 -10.50 -17.60
N ASN A 94 -17.66 -10.34 -16.38
CA ASN A 94 -17.41 -9.03 -15.77
C ASN A 94 -16.20 -8.37 -16.49
N SER A 95 -16.46 -7.82 -17.68
CA SER A 95 -15.47 -7.42 -18.69
C SER A 95 -14.82 -6.05 -18.46
N ARG A 96 -14.69 -5.59 -17.21
CA ARG A 96 -14.10 -4.27 -16.94
C ARG A 96 -12.59 -4.18 -17.25
N TYR A 97 -11.89 -5.29 -17.49
CA TYR A 97 -10.44 -5.30 -17.76
C TYR A 97 -10.00 -6.06 -19.02
N LEU A 98 -10.91 -6.70 -19.76
CA LEU A 98 -10.59 -7.51 -20.96
C LEU A 98 -11.06 -6.81 -22.24
N GLY A 99 -10.70 -5.54 -22.38
CA GLY A 99 -10.90 -4.82 -23.64
C GLY A 99 -10.09 -5.51 -24.75
N SER A 100 -10.80 -6.07 -25.74
CA SER A 100 -10.33 -6.64 -27.02
C SER A 100 -9.89 -8.11 -27.10
N ILE A 101 -9.87 -8.90 -26.03
CA ILE A 101 -9.53 -10.34 -26.11
C ILE A 101 -10.78 -11.21 -26.20
N TYR A 102 -11.65 -10.93 -27.18
CA TYR A 102 -12.71 -11.86 -27.56
C TYR A 102 -12.16 -12.73 -28.69
N SER A 103 -11.60 -13.90 -28.38
CA SER A 103 -11.44 -14.94 -29.39
C SER A 103 -12.79 -15.64 -29.61
N GLU A 104 -13.08 -16.00 -30.86
CA GLU A 104 -14.27 -16.80 -31.21
C GLU A 104 -14.32 -18.10 -30.39
N ASP A 105 -13.16 -18.65 -30.03
CA ASP A 105 -13.02 -19.83 -29.19
C ASP A 105 -13.58 -19.63 -27.77
N LEU A 106 -13.40 -18.45 -27.18
CA LEU A 106 -13.97 -18.14 -25.86
C LEU A 106 -15.50 -18.09 -25.94
N ALA A 107 -16.03 -17.39 -26.94
CA ALA A 107 -17.47 -17.29 -27.14
C ALA A 107 -18.10 -18.68 -27.34
N ARG A 108 -17.45 -19.54 -28.13
CA ARG A 108 -17.89 -20.92 -28.37
C ARG A 108 -17.80 -21.79 -27.12
N THR A 109 -16.72 -21.68 -26.34
CA THR A 109 -16.55 -22.43 -25.09
C THR A 109 -17.62 -22.04 -24.07
N CYS A 110 -17.90 -20.74 -23.94
CA CYS A 110 -19.00 -20.22 -23.13
C CYS A 110 -20.37 -20.75 -23.57
N GLN A 111 -20.62 -20.79 -24.87
CA GLN A 111 -21.87 -21.32 -25.42
C GLN A 111 -22.04 -22.82 -25.14
N LEU A 112 -21.00 -23.63 -25.34
CA LEU A 112 -21.03 -25.07 -25.06
C LEU A 112 -21.27 -25.35 -23.58
N ALA A 113 -20.57 -24.64 -22.68
CA ALA A 113 -20.76 -24.80 -21.25
C ALA A 113 -22.18 -24.42 -20.79
N SER A 114 -22.77 -23.39 -21.40
CA SER A 114 -24.16 -23.01 -21.16
C SER A 114 -25.14 -24.11 -21.58
N GLN A 115 -24.92 -24.78 -22.72
CA GLN A 115 -25.78 -25.88 -23.19
C GLN A 115 -25.78 -27.08 -22.24
N ILE A 116 -24.66 -27.36 -21.58
CA ILE A 116 -24.52 -28.48 -20.62
C ILE A 116 -24.74 -28.07 -19.16
N ASN A 117 -25.16 -26.82 -18.90
CA ASN A 117 -25.38 -26.26 -17.56
C ASN A 117 -24.16 -26.40 -16.62
N VAL A 118 -22.95 -26.32 -17.18
CA VAL A 118 -21.70 -26.37 -16.40
C VAL A 118 -21.18 -24.94 -16.23
N PRO A 119 -20.97 -24.48 -14.99
CA PRO A 119 -20.37 -23.16 -14.76
C PRO A 119 -18.91 -23.16 -15.25
N LEU A 120 -18.58 -22.23 -16.16
CA LEU A 120 -17.20 -21.98 -16.55
C LEU A 120 -16.51 -21.12 -15.51
N PHE A 121 -15.37 -21.60 -15.03
CA PHE A 121 -14.44 -20.80 -14.25
C PHE A 121 -13.19 -20.61 -15.11
N GLY A 122 -13.12 -19.46 -15.78
CA GLY A 122 -11.91 -19.08 -16.51
C GLY A 122 -10.82 -18.69 -15.51
N PHE A 123 -9.76 -19.49 -15.42
CA PHE A 123 -8.52 -19.02 -14.81
C PHE A 123 -7.75 -18.27 -15.89
N ILE A 124 -7.47 -16.99 -15.66
CA ILE A 124 -6.50 -16.29 -16.49
C ILE A 124 -5.12 -16.78 -16.05
N SER A 125 -4.64 -17.86 -16.66
CA SER A 125 -3.20 -18.12 -16.63
C SER A 125 -2.58 -17.09 -17.58
N LEU A 126 -1.96 -16.02 -17.07
CA LEU A 126 -1.34 -15.01 -17.93
C LEU A 126 0.13 -15.33 -18.18
N VAL A 127 0.56 -14.89 -19.35
CA VAL A 127 1.69 -15.38 -20.15
C VAL A 127 2.67 -14.24 -20.39
N SER A 128 3.92 -14.55 -20.74
CA SER A 128 4.57 -13.79 -21.82
C SER A 128 5.72 -14.60 -22.43
N LYS A 129 5.62 -14.89 -23.73
CA LYS A 129 6.81 -14.95 -24.58
C LYS A 129 6.94 -13.57 -25.21
N GLN A 130 8.03 -12.88 -24.91
CA GLN A 130 8.37 -11.61 -25.54
C GLN A 130 8.93 -11.93 -26.92
N GLU A 131 8.20 -11.60 -27.98
CA GLU A 131 8.74 -11.65 -29.32
C GLU A 131 8.88 -10.22 -29.84
N LYS A 132 10.05 -9.92 -30.40
CA LYS A 132 10.22 -8.68 -31.14
C LYS A 132 9.52 -8.83 -32.48
N ASP A 133 8.67 -7.87 -32.82
CA ASP A 133 8.12 -7.80 -34.17
C ASP A 133 9.23 -7.47 -35.18
N ARG A 134 8.87 -7.44 -36.47
CA ARG A 134 9.82 -7.17 -37.56
C ARG A 134 10.46 -5.78 -37.48
N TYR A 135 9.95 -4.91 -36.61
CA TYR A 135 10.43 -3.55 -36.38
C TYR A 135 11.17 -3.41 -35.03
N GLY A 136 11.35 -4.52 -34.29
CA GLY A 136 12.05 -4.55 -33.02
C GLY A 136 11.21 -4.19 -31.79
N ASN A 137 9.89 -4.01 -31.94
CA ASN A 137 8.99 -3.69 -30.82
C ASN A 137 8.60 -4.97 -30.07
N ASP A 138 8.51 -4.86 -28.74
CA ASP A 138 8.09 -5.97 -27.89
C ASP A 138 6.59 -6.27 -28.09
N ARG A 139 6.27 -7.52 -28.45
CA ARG A 139 4.92 -8.07 -28.42
C ARG A 139 4.79 -9.08 -27.28
N TYR A 140 3.67 -8.97 -26.57
CA TYR A 140 3.30 -9.88 -25.49
C TYR A 140 2.13 -10.72 -25.98
N PHE A 141 2.28 -12.05 -25.88
CA PHE A 141 1.16 -12.97 -26.10
C PHE A 141 0.54 -13.34 -24.76
N VAL A 142 -0.80 -13.38 -24.72
CA VAL A 142 -1.58 -13.85 -23.58
C VAL A 142 -2.34 -15.10 -23.99
N ARG A 143 -1.92 -16.28 -23.52
CA ARG A 143 -2.67 -17.54 -23.66
C ARG A 143 -3.62 -17.66 -22.48
N VAL A 144 -4.91 -17.49 -22.71
CA VAL A 144 -5.91 -17.75 -21.66
C VAL A 144 -6.34 -19.21 -21.74
N VAL A 145 -6.19 -19.96 -20.65
CA VAL A 145 -6.64 -21.36 -20.57
C VAL A 145 -7.92 -21.41 -19.77
N TYR A 146 -9.01 -21.85 -20.38
CA TYR A 146 -10.28 -22.05 -19.70
C TYR A 146 -10.36 -23.49 -19.20
N GLY A 147 -10.65 -23.66 -17.92
CA GLY A 147 -10.96 -24.96 -17.33
C GLY A 147 -12.43 -25.00 -16.91
N THR A 148 -13.03 -26.19 -16.98
CA THR A 148 -14.28 -26.46 -16.27
C THR A 148 -13.93 -27.13 -14.95
N ILE A 149 -14.17 -26.44 -13.84
CA ILE A 149 -14.12 -27.04 -12.51
C ILE A 149 -15.57 -27.25 -12.05
N SER A 150 -15.83 -28.34 -11.33
CA SER A 150 -17.16 -28.56 -10.77
C SER A 150 -17.48 -27.45 -9.76
N LYS A 151 -18.77 -27.11 -9.65
CA LYS A 151 -19.24 -26.05 -8.76
C LYS A 151 -18.78 -26.28 -7.32
N GLU A 152 -18.78 -27.54 -6.87
CA GLU A 152 -18.40 -27.98 -5.53
C GLU A 152 -16.94 -27.62 -5.22
N LYS A 153 -16.01 -27.89 -6.15
CA LYS A 153 -14.58 -27.59 -5.97
C LYS A 153 -14.29 -26.09 -5.89
N VAL A 154 -15.07 -25.24 -6.56
CA VAL A 154 -14.92 -23.76 -6.40
C VAL A 154 -15.31 -23.32 -5.01
N PHE A 155 -16.41 -23.87 -4.49
CA PHE A 155 -16.84 -23.55 -3.14
C PHE A 155 -15.83 -24.03 -2.10
N GLU A 156 -15.25 -25.22 -2.26
CA GLU A 156 -14.16 -25.71 -1.40
C GLU A 156 -12.97 -24.74 -1.41
N PHE A 157 -12.51 -24.31 -2.59
CA PHE A 157 -11.37 -23.38 -2.70
C PHE A 157 -11.66 -22.00 -2.09
N ALA A 158 -12.87 -21.48 -2.29
CA ALA A 158 -13.29 -20.21 -1.69
C ALA A 158 -13.34 -20.31 -0.15
N LEU A 159 -13.84 -21.42 0.38
CA LEU A 159 -13.90 -21.67 1.82
C LEU A 159 -12.51 -21.81 2.45
N GLU A 160 -11.57 -22.45 1.75
CA GLU A 160 -10.17 -22.55 2.17
C GLU A 160 -9.48 -21.18 2.21
N SER A 161 -9.67 -20.36 1.17
CA SER A 161 -9.15 -18.98 1.12
C SER A 161 -9.66 -18.13 2.27
N ASP A 162 -10.97 -18.15 2.55
CA ASP A 162 -11.59 -17.41 3.65
C ASP A 162 -11.13 -17.92 5.03
N ALA A 163 -10.79 -19.21 5.15
CA ALA A 163 -10.26 -19.78 6.38
C ALA A 163 -8.83 -19.29 6.65
N ASP A 164 -8.00 -19.19 5.62
CA ASP A 164 -6.61 -18.74 5.75
C ASP A 164 -6.52 -17.24 5.99
N GLU A 165 -7.40 -16.43 5.40
CA GLU A 165 -7.48 -15.00 5.70
C GLU A 165 -7.86 -14.76 7.17
N ARG A 166 -8.83 -15.50 7.70
CA ARG A 166 -9.21 -15.45 9.13
C ARG A 166 -8.06 -15.86 10.05
N LYS A 167 -7.31 -16.91 9.71
CA LYS A 167 -6.12 -17.32 10.48
C LYS A 167 -5.04 -16.23 10.46
N LEU A 168 -4.80 -15.59 9.31
CA LEU A 168 -3.80 -14.53 9.17
C LEU A 168 -4.20 -13.29 9.98
N GLU A 169 -5.48 -12.90 9.95
CA GLU A 169 -5.98 -11.79 10.74
C GLU A 169 -5.87 -12.08 12.25
N GLY A 170 -6.19 -13.31 12.68
CA GLY A 170 -6.00 -13.76 14.05
C GLY A 170 -4.55 -13.62 14.54
N LYS A 171 -3.57 -14.04 13.73
CA LYS A 171 -2.14 -13.88 14.04
C LYS A 171 -1.75 -12.42 14.20
N LYS A 172 -2.20 -11.53 13.29
CA LYS A 172 -1.94 -10.08 13.37
C LYS A 172 -2.50 -9.45 14.64
N ARG A 173 -3.71 -9.86 15.07
CA ARG A 173 -4.32 -9.38 16.32
C ARG A 173 -3.50 -9.76 17.55
N ILE A 174 -3.04 -11.01 17.61
CA ILE A 174 -2.20 -11.51 18.72
C ILE A 174 -0.86 -10.76 18.76
N GLU A 175 -0.21 -10.59 17.62
CA GLU A 175 1.07 -9.87 17.51
C GLU A 175 0.93 -8.40 17.96
N TYR A 176 -0.12 -7.71 17.52
CA TYR A 176 -0.40 -6.34 17.93
C TYR A 176 -0.68 -6.21 19.43
N ALA A 177 -1.43 -7.16 20.02
CA ALA A 177 -1.68 -7.19 21.46
C ALA A 177 -0.37 -7.37 22.26
N ASN A 178 0.54 -8.25 21.80
CA ASN A 178 1.85 -8.45 22.41
C ASN A 178 2.72 -7.19 22.34
N TYR A 179 2.72 -6.51 21.20
CA TYR A 179 3.41 -5.23 21.02
C TYR A 179 2.91 -4.15 22.00
N LEU A 180 1.58 -4.00 22.15
CA LEU A 180 1.01 -3.05 23.10
C LEU A 180 1.38 -3.39 24.55
N LYS A 181 1.32 -4.67 24.91
CA LYS A 181 1.73 -5.14 26.25
C LYS A 181 3.19 -4.80 26.54
N TYR A 182 4.09 -5.06 25.60
CA TYR A 182 5.51 -4.70 25.71
C TYR A 182 5.70 -3.18 25.87
N LYS A 183 5.03 -2.37 25.03
CA LYS A 183 5.10 -0.91 25.08
C LYS A 183 4.66 -0.37 26.45
N MET A 184 3.58 -0.90 27.02
CA MET A 184 3.12 -0.52 28.36
C MET A 184 4.13 -0.90 29.45
N GLN A 185 4.78 -2.07 29.34
CA GLN A 185 5.83 -2.47 30.27
C GLN A 185 7.03 -1.52 30.22
N VAL A 186 7.49 -1.11 29.04
CA VAL A 186 8.58 -0.13 28.90
C VAL A 186 8.22 1.22 29.54
N ILE A 187 7.01 1.74 29.26
CA ILE A 187 6.54 3.01 29.84
C ILE A 187 6.45 2.93 31.36
N SER A 188 5.96 1.81 31.91
CA SER A 188 5.86 1.63 33.36
C SER A 188 7.22 1.50 34.04
N HIS A 189 8.21 0.89 33.38
CA HIS A 189 9.59 0.84 33.88
C HIS A 189 10.25 2.23 33.83
N GLN A 190 10.05 2.99 32.75
CA GLN A 190 10.51 4.37 32.67
C GLN A 190 9.91 5.23 33.81
N LYS A 191 8.61 5.07 34.10
CA LYS A 191 7.96 5.77 35.21
C LYS A 191 8.45 5.37 36.61
N LYS A 192 8.90 4.13 36.80
CA LYS A 192 9.36 3.64 38.12
C LYS A 192 10.82 3.98 38.43
N VAL A 193 11.63 4.33 37.44
CA VAL A 193 13.10 4.43 37.61
C VAL A 193 13.59 5.87 37.80
N GLU A 194 12.80 6.89 37.48
CA GLU A 194 13.23 8.29 37.64
C GLU A 194 12.64 8.93 38.88
N LYS A 195 13.40 8.87 39.99
CA LYS A 195 13.21 9.82 41.10
C LYS A 195 13.19 11.23 40.52
N TYR A 196 12.17 12.01 40.87
CA TYR A 196 12.07 13.42 40.49
C TYR A 196 13.39 14.14 40.84
N ARG A 197 14.06 14.68 39.83
CA ARG A 197 15.32 15.42 39.96
C ARG A 197 15.10 16.86 39.50
N VAL A 198 15.55 17.80 40.32
CA VAL A 198 15.64 19.21 39.96
C VAL A 198 17.12 19.58 40.00
N THR A 199 17.59 20.29 38.98
CA THR A 199 18.98 20.76 38.87
C THR A 199 19.01 22.06 38.06
N HIS A 200 20.20 22.61 37.82
CA HIS A 200 20.41 23.77 36.95
C HIS A 200 21.34 23.41 35.80
N CYS A 201 21.12 23.99 34.63
CA CYS A 201 22.04 23.84 33.50
C CYS A 201 23.36 24.51 33.82
N TRP A 202 24.48 23.78 33.76
CA TRP A 202 25.81 24.35 34.01
C TRP A 202 26.21 25.48 33.04
N LYS A 203 25.63 25.49 31.82
CA LYS A 203 25.97 26.45 30.76
C LYS A 203 25.19 27.76 30.86
N CYS A 204 23.89 27.71 31.16
CA CYS A 204 23.01 28.89 31.18
C CYS A 204 22.29 29.12 32.51
N ASN A 205 22.53 28.29 33.53
CA ASN A 205 21.90 28.32 34.86
C ASN A 205 20.36 28.22 34.87
N LYS A 206 19.71 27.87 33.74
CA LYS A 206 18.27 27.59 33.68
C LYS A 206 17.94 26.41 34.60
N SER A 207 16.88 26.54 35.40
CA SER A 207 16.34 25.44 36.20
C SER A 207 15.82 24.33 35.28
N LEU A 208 16.17 23.08 35.61
CA LEU A 208 15.83 21.88 34.86
C LEU A 208 15.15 20.87 35.77
N SER A 209 14.14 20.17 35.24
CA SER A 209 13.39 19.14 35.95
C SER A 209 13.29 17.88 35.10
N SER A 210 13.47 16.71 35.70
CA SER A 210 13.29 15.42 35.00
C SER A 210 11.86 15.19 34.48
N HIS A 211 10.88 16.00 34.91
CA HIS A 211 9.51 15.97 34.39
C HIS A 211 9.28 16.87 33.17
N ALA A 212 10.04 17.95 33.05
CA ALA A 212 9.80 18.99 32.04
C ALA A 212 10.83 18.93 30.90
N ASP A 213 12.05 18.51 31.20
CA ASP A 213 13.18 18.57 30.31
C ASP A 213 13.65 17.17 29.89
N ILE A 214 14.27 17.08 28.72
CA ILE A 214 14.67 15.81 28.11
C ILE A 214 15.93 15.26 28.81
N ILE A 215 15.98 13.96 29.09
CA ILE A 215 17.18 13.31 29.63
C ILE A 215 18.09 12.85 28.49
N CYS A 216 19.38 13.19 28.57
CA CYS A 216 20.36 12.79 27.57
C CYS A 216 20.56 11.27 27.60
N PRO A 217 20.40 10.55 26.47
CA PRO A 217 20.53 9.09 26.44
C PRO A 217 21.97 8.61 26.73
N ASN A 218 22.98 9.44 26.45
CA ASN A 218 24.39 9.10 26.63
C ASN A 218 24.85 9.24 28.09
N CYS A 219 24.70 10.43 28.69
CA CYS A 219 25.20 10.71 30.05
C CYS A 219 24.14 10.57 31.14
N ARG A 220 22.85 10.40 30.80
CA ARG A 220 21.72 10.34 31.74
C ARG A 220 21.52 11.60 32.61
N TRP A 221 22.10 12.73 32.22
CA TRP A 221 21.83 14.05 32.80
C TRP A 221 20.64 14.71 32.11
N ILE A 222 19.98 15.64 32.78
CA ILE A 222 18.91 16.45 32.19
C ILE A 222 19.55 17.41 31.17
N SER A 223 19.08 17.37 29.93
CA SER A 223 19.56 18.16 28.80
C SER A 223 18.81 19.47 28.70
N CYS A 224 19.53 20.59 28.64
CA CYS A 224 18.96 21.91 28.46
C CYS A 224 18.79 22.25 26.96
N ASP A 225 17.83 23.13 26.65
CA ASP A 225 17.61 23.71 25.31
C ASP A 225 18.85 24.42 24.75
N CYS A 226 19.77 24.87 25.60
CA CYS A 226 21.04 25.47 25.17
C CYS A 226 22.09 24.43 24.70
N GLY A 227 21.72 23.15 24.69
CA GLY A 227 22.58 22.01 24.37
C GLY A 227 23.48 21.55 25.53
N GLY A 228 23.33 22.14 26.72
CA GLY A 228 24.10 21.76 27.90
C GLY A 228 23.58 20.46 28.52
N CYS A 229 24.43 19.44 28.61
CA CYS A 229 24.21 18.22 29.38
C CYS A 229 25.55 17.72 29.96
N GLY A 230 25.56 16.55 30.61
CA GLY A 230 26.77 15.96 31.20
C GLY A 230 27.86 15.63 30.18
N CYS A 231 27.53 15.36 28.91
CA CYS A 231 28.52 15.07 27.87
C CYS A 231 29.43 16.26 27.53
N ASN A 232 28.96 17.48 27.75
CA ASN A 232 29.68 18.71 27.38
C ASN A 232 30.16 19.49 28.61
N TYR A 233 30.05 18.90 29.80
CA TYR A 233 30.45 19.56 31.04
C TYR A 233 31.99 19.56 31.16
N PRO A 234 32.63 20.74 31.32
CA PRO A 234 34.10 20.86 31.28
C PRO A 234 34.83 20.26 32.49
N GLY A 235 34.11 19.76 33.50
CA GLY A 235 34.70 19.14 34.69
C GLY A 235 34.85 17.62 34.61
N TYR A 236 34.68 17.01 33.43
CA TYR A 236 34.89 15.58 33.16
C TYR A 236 36.00 15.36 32.14
#